data_AF-A0A517Y3G1-F1
#
_entry.id   AF-A0A517Y3G1-F1
#
_cell.length_a   1.000
_cell.length_b   1.000
_cell.length_c   1.000
_cell.angle_alpha   90.00
_cell.angle_beta   90.00
_cell.angle_gamma   90.00
#
_symmetry.space_group_name_H-M   'P 1'
#
loop_
_entity.id
_entity.type
_entity.pdbx_description
1 polymer ?
#
loop_
_entity_poly.entity_id
_entity_poly.type
_entity_poly.pdbx_seq_one_letter_code
_entity_poly.pdbx_strand_id
1 'polypeptide(L)'
;MPPRLLFVTGKLAEPALRRTLADLAPRAGFEPHVAVLNITVAALMTTAWVARRLAVPEGTERVILPGYCRGDLADFAALGVPVERGPKELRDLPEFFGKAAGPPPGYGAFDTQILAEINHAPQKGLAAVLAEARHYRDSGADVIDLGCDPGATWAGVGDSVRALRAEGFRVSIDSFDPVEVEAALAAGAELVLSVNGTNLEHARRWHEHFPGVEVVATPDTPADFDSLERTAAQLSAWGVKHRLDPILEPIGFGFAASLGRYLEARRRFPAAEVMMGVGNLTELTDADTAGVNVLLAGFCQEAGIRSVLTTEVIPWARSAVKEFDLARRLVYHAVREKVLPKRLEPGLVMLRDPKVYEQGEAALAELAARVTDKNYRVFAERGEIHVLNGSVYLRGSDPFDVFEKLLAADPALDAAHAFYLGYEFAKAVTALTLGKGYTQDQALRWGFLTVAEKSRH
;
A
#
# COMPACT_ATOMS: atom_id res chain seq x y z
N MET A 1 -7.31 39.73 -10.49
CA MET A 1 -5.85 39.53 -10.42
C MET A 1 -5.60 38.15 -9.83
N PRO A 2 -4.53 37.45 -10.22
CA PRO A 2 -4.17 36.19 -9.58
C PRO A 2 -3.89 36.42 -8.09
N PRO A 3 -4.27 35.50 -7.18
CA PRO A 3 -4.02 35.65 -5.76
C PRO A 3 -2.53 35.73 -5.45
N ARG A 4 -2.14 36.64 -4.55
CA ARG A 4 -0.74 36.78 -4.10
C ARG A 4 -0.43 35.81 -2.97
N LEU A 5 0.54 34.94 -3.18
CA LEU A 5 0.96 33.95 -2.21
C LEU A 5 2.38 34.22 -1.74
N LEU A 6 2.59 34.26 -0.43
CA LEU A 6 3.90 34.48 0.19
C LEU A 6 4.52 33.15 0.64
N PHE A 7 5.62 32.76 0.02
CA PHE A 7 6.38 31.57 0.38
C PHE A 7 7.53 31.93 1.31
N VAL A 8 7.57 31.28 2.48
CA VAL A 8 8.65 31.47 3.46
C VAL A 8 9.75 30.44 3.20
N THR A 9 11.01 30.87 3.22
CA THR A 9 12.16 29.97 3.03
C THR A 9 13.42 30.45 3.75
N GLY A 10 14.40 29.55 3.86
CA GLY A 10 15.76 29.87 4.31
C GLY A 10 16.69 30.16 3.13
N LYS A 11 17.91 30.63 3.41
CA LYS A 11 18.88 31.06 2.40
C LYS A 11 19.25 29.97 1.39
N LEU A 12 19.41 28.72 1.85
CA LEU A 12 19.87 27.62 0.98
C LEU A 12 18.80 27.21 -0.04
N ALA A 13 17.53 27.29 0.36
CA ALA A 13 16.39 26.83 -0.43
C ALA A 13 15.83 27.91 -1.38
N GLU A 14 16.23 29.18 -1.20
CA GLU A 14 15.72 30.30 -2.00
C GLU A 14 15.87 30.12 -3.52
N PRO A 15 17.06 29.81 -4.07
CA PRO A 15 17.23 29.75 -5.53
C PRO A 15 16.36 28.65 -6.15
N ALA A 16 16.30 27.49 -5.51
CA ALA A 16 15.47 26.37 -5.94
C ALA A 16 13.98 26.72 -5.88
N LEU A 17 13.51 27.33 -4.77
CA LEU A 17 12.12 27.75 -4.63
C LEU A 17 11.73 28.76 -5.71
N ARG A 18 12.58 29.76 -5.99
CA ARG A 18 12.31 30.74 -7.05
C ARG A 18 12.19 30.10 -8.42
N ARG A 19 13.05 29.14 -8.76
CA ARG A 19 12.97 28.38 -10.02
C ARG A 19 11.66 27.58 -10.11
N THR A 20 11.29 26.86 -9.05
CA THR A 20 10.04 26.10 -9.01
C THR A 20 8.82 27.00 -9.15
N LEU A 21 8.79 28.15 -8.46
CA LEU A 21 7.68 29.10 -8.54
C LEU A 21 7.58 29.78 -9.91
N ALA A 22 8.70 30.03 -10.59
CA ALA A 22 8.69 30.61 -11.94
C ALA A 22 7.98 29.73 -12.96
N ASP A 23 8.11 28.40 -12.87
CA ASP A 23 7.36 27.44 -13.69
C ASP A 23 5.92 27.25 -13.20
N LEU A 24 5.72 27.16 -11.89
CA LEU A 24 4.43 26.78 -11.30
C LEU A 24 3.39 27.91 -11.31
N ALA A 25 3.79 29.13 -10.95
CA ALA A 25 2.87 30.24 -10.75
C ALA A 25 2.00 30.55 -11.97
N PRO A 26 2.52 30.60 -13.22
CA PRO A 26 1.69 30.80 -14.41
C PRO A 26 0.65 29.70 -14.63
N ARG A 27 0.97 28.45 -14.26
CA ARG A 27 0.12 27.26 -14.47
C ARG A 27 -0.97 27.12 -13.41
N ALA A 28 -0.63 27.45 -12.17
CA ALA A 28 -1.54 27.39 -11.02
C ALA A 28 -2.32 28.70 -10.80
N GLY A 29 -2.00 29.77 -11.54
CA GLY A 29 -2.76 31.00 -11.58
C GLY A 29 -2.59 31.89 -10.34
N PHE A 30 -1.40 31.96 -9.76
CA PHE A 30 -1.09 32.81 -8.59
C PHE A 30 0.14 33.71 -8.82
N GLU A 31 0.30 34.75 -8.00
CA GLU A 31 1.48 35.64 -8.00
C GLU A 31 2.41 35.31 -6.81
N PRO A 32 3.61 34.74 -7.04
CA PRO A 32 4.51 34.31 -5.97
C PRO A 32 5.33 35.47 -5.39
N HIS A 33 5.36 35.57 -4.07
CA HIS A 33 6.32 36.36 -3.31
C HIS A 33 7.17 35.43 -2.44
N VAL A 34 8.46 35.72 -2.27
CA VAL A 34 9.37 34.89 -1.46
C VAL A 34 9.93 35.71 -0.30
N ALA A 35 9.63 35.30 0.93
CA ALA A 35 10.22 35.83 2.15
C ALA A 35 11.39 34.93 2.58
N VAL A 36 12.61 35.45 2.42
CA VAL A 36 13.85 34.75 2.82
C VAL A 36 14.21 35.20 4.23
N LEU A 37 14.06 34.29 5.19
CA LEU A 37 14.42 34.59 6.57
C LEU A 37 15.93 34.37 6.78
N ASN A 38 16.50 35.06 7.77
CA ASN A 38 17.92 34.98 8.10
C ASN A 38 18.26 33.66 8.83
N ILE A 39 18.05 32.53 8.14
CA ILE A 39 18.34 31.17 8.59
C ILE A 39 18.82 30.35 7.40
N THR A 40 19.79 29.45 7.63
CA THR A 40 20.41 28.68 6.54
C THR A 40 19.48 27.57 6.04
N VAL A 41 18.86 26.80 6.94
CA VAL A 41 18.05 25.61 6.61
C VAL A 41 16.63 25.75 7.16
N ALA A 42 15.63 25.52 6.32
CA ALA A 42 14.21 25.66 6.67
C ALA A 42 13.73 24.66 7.74
N ALA A 43 14.36 23.50 7.86
CA ALA A 43 14.02 22.49 8.86
C ALA A 43 14.26 22.93 10.32
N LEU A 44 15.03 24.00 10.53
CA LEU A 44 15.28 24.59 11.83
C LEU A 44 14.26 25.70 12.19
N MET A 45 13.31 25.99 11.31
CA MET A 45 12.28 27.00 11.56
C MET A 45 11.22 26.49 12.54
N THR A 46 10.87 27.32 13.51
CA THR A 46 9.67 27.13 14.34
C THR A 46 8.62 28.19 14.03
N THR A 47 7.35 27.86 14.17
CA THR A 47 6.21 28.76 13.92
C THR A 47 6.36 30.08 14.71
N ALA A 48 6.65 30.00 16.00
CA ALA A 48 6.89 31.17 16.86
C ALA A 48 8.07 32.04 16.40
N TRP A 49 9.15 31.44 15.88
CA TRP A 49 10.31 32.20 15.40
C TRP A 49 10.02 32.93 14.09
N VAL A 50 9.28 32.28 13.19
CA VAL A 50 8.86 32.82 11.90
C VAL A 50 7.84 33.94 12.12
N ALA A 51 6.81 33.72 12.95
CA ALA A 51 5.75 34.69 13.20
C ALA A 51 6.28 36.06 13.68
N ARG A 52 7.36 36.07 14.49
CA ARG A 52 8.00 37.29 14.98
C ARG A 52 8.83 38.04 13.94
N ARG A 53 9.18 37.41 12.82
CA ARG A 53 10.15 37.92 11.83
C ARG A 53 9.58 38.08 10.43
N LEU A 54 8.42 37.49 10.18
CA LEU A 54 7.78 37.52 8.89
C LEU A 54 7.06 38.86 8.70
N ALA A 55 7.53 39.65 7.75
CA ALA A 55 6.79 40.79 7.23
C ALA A 55 5.93 40.30 6.05
N VAL A 56 4.61 40.50 6.14
CA VAL A 56 3.66 40.10 5.10
C VAL A 56 3.40 41.30 4.18
N PRO A 57 3.76 41.24 2.89
CA PRO A 57 3.47 42.33 1.95
C PRO A 57 1.98 42.60 1.81
N GLU A 58 1.62 43.86 1.55
CA GLU A 58 0.23 44.27 1.34
C GLU A 58 -0.39 43.54 0.14
N GLY A 59 -1.63 43.07 0.32
CA GLY A 59 -2.36 42.29 -0.68
C GLY A 59 -1.98 40.81 -0.74
N THR A 60 -1.18 40.29 0.19
CA THR A 60 -0.96 38.84 0.34
C THR A 60 -2.26 38.16 0.78
N GLU A 61 -2.72 37.16 0.02
CA GLU A 61 -3.94 36.40 0.33
C GLU A 61 -3.67 35.11 1.09
N ARG A 62 -2.45 34.55 0.99
CA ARG A 62 -2.05 33.34 1.72
C ARG A 62 -0.55 33.28 1.96
N VAL A 63 -0.15 32.75 3.11
CA VAL A 63 1.26 32.45 3.45
C VAL A 63 1.49 30.95 3.44
N ILE A 64 2.52 30.51 2.73
CA ILE A 64 2.96 29.12 2.65
C ILE A 64 4.28 28.96 3.41
N LEU A 65 4.23 28.21 4.52
CA LEU A 65 5.42 27.82 5.27
C LEU A 65 6.09 26.57 4.68
N PRO A 66 7.40 26.36 4.88
CA PRO A 66 8.03 25.07 4.60
C PRO A 66 7.37 23.95 5.40
N GLY A 67 7.19 22.77 4.81
CA GLY A 67 6.57 21.63 5.50
C GLY A 67 7.33 21.13 6.72
N TYR A 68 8.62 21.43 6.84
CA TYR A 68 9.43 21.13 8.03
C TYR A 68 9.27 22.15 9.17
N CYS A 69 8.51 23.24 8.99
CA CYS A 69 8.33 24.25 10.03
C CYS A 69 7.53 23.69 11.21
N ARG A 70 8.19 23.53 12.37
CA ARG A 70 7.66 22.88 13.57
C ARG A 70 6.89 23.86 14.46
N GLY A 71 5.81 23.41 15.10
CA GLY A 71 5.03 24.20 16.07
C GLY A 71 3.54 24.28 15.74
N ASP A 72 2.83 25.25 16.28
CA ASP A 72 1.39 25.45 16.00
C ASP A 72 1.19 26.63 15.03
N LEU A 73 0.28 26.47 14.06
CA LEU A 73 -0.08 27.55 13.14
C LEU A 73 -0.86 28.68 13.85
N ALA A 74 -1.38 28.43 15.05
CA ALA A 74 -1.99 29.44 15.91
C ALA A 74 -1.06 30.63 16.21
N ASP A 75 0.27 30.43 16.16
CA ASP A 75 1.26 31.50 16.34
C ASP A 75 1.14 32.63 15.31
N PHE A 76 0.46 32.40 14.19
CA PHE A 76 0.27 33.36 13.10
C PHE A 76 -1.07 34.10 13.14
N ALA A 77 -1.91 33.89 14.16
CA ALA A 77 -3.23 34.50 14.26
C ALA A 77 -3.21 36.04 14.12
N ALA A 78 -2.13 36.70 14.56
CA ALA A 78 -1.95 38.15 14.47
C ALA A 78 -1.65 38.68 13.05
N LEU A 79 -1.33 37.81 12.08
CA LEU A 79 -1.00 38.23 10.71
C LEU A 79 -2.23 38.58 9.87
N GLY A 80 -3.44 38.16 10.29
CA GLY A 80 -4.69 38.46 9.57
C GLY A 80 -4.81 37.82 8.18
N VAL A 81 -3.87 36.96 7.79
CA VAL A 81 -3.82 36.25 6.50
C VAL A 81 -3.74 34.74 6.78
N PRO A 82 -4.48 33.88 6.04
CA PRO A 82 -4.39 32.43 6.17
C PRO A 82 -2.95 31.94 5.99
N VAL A 83 -2.48 31.13 6.94
CA VAL A 83 -1.16 30.49 6.92
C VAL A 83 -1.34 28.99 6.85
N GLU A 84 -0.69 28.35 5.89
CA GLU A 84 -0.68 26.89 5.74
C GLU A 84 0.75 26.35 5.63
N ARG A 85 0.93 25.08 5.99
CA ARG A 85 2.19 24.38 5.71
C ARG A 85 2.15 23.85 4.29
N GLY A 86 3.13 24.24 3.50
CA GLY A 86 3.42 23.62 2.21
C GLY A 86 4.06 22.24 2.38
N PRO A 87 4.47 21.62 1.27
CA PRO A 87 5.17 20.33 1.31
C PRO A 87 6.52 20.44 2.01
N LYS A 88 7.02 19.28 2.48
CA LYS A 88 8.38 19.17 3.04
C LYS A 88 9.44 19.48 1.99
N GLU A 89 9.24 18.98 0.78
CA GLU A 89 10.17 19.14 -0.33
C GLU A 89 9.62 20.17 -1.34
N LEU A 90 10.48 21.09 -1.80
CA LEU A 90 10.10 22.13 -2.77
C LEU A 90 9.55 21.55 -4.08
N ARG A 91 10.09 20.40 -4.49
CA ARG A 91 9.70 19.67 -5.70
C ARG A 91 8.25 19.19 -5.71
N ASP A 92 7.62 19.11 -4.54
CA ASP A 92 6.23 18.68 -4.40
C ASP A 92 5.24 19.85 -4.48
N LEU A 93 5.72 21.10 -4.58
CA LEU A 93 4.87 22.29 -4.73
C LEU A 93 3.88 22.20 -5.92
N PRO A 94 4.27 21.68 -7.11
CA PRO A 94 3.31 21.51 -8.20
C PRO A 94 2.16 20.55 -7.87
N GLU A 95 2.38 19.53 -7.05
CA GLU A 95 1.31 18.62 -6.60
C GLU A 95 0.46 19.25 -5.51
N PHE A 96 1.07 20.07 -4.64
CA PHE A 96 0.37 20.85 -3.63
C PHE A 96 -0.61 21.87 -4.24
N PHE A 97 -0.26 22.47 -5.39
CA PHE A 97 -1.12 23.41 -6.13
C PHE A 97 -1.91 22.78 -7.29
N GLY A 98 -1.54 21.58 -7.73
CA GLY A 98 -2.29 20.78 -8.70
C GLY A 98 -3.42 19.99 -8.02
N LYS A 99 -4.41 19.49 -8.78
CA LYS A 99 -5.49 18.63 -8.23
C LYS A 99 -4.89 17.60 -7.28
N ALA A 100 -5.39 17.57 -6.04
CA ALA A 100 -4.89 16.78 -4.93
C ALA A 100 -4.37 15.41 -5.38
N ALA A 101 -3.08 15.17 -5.15
CA ALA A 101 -2.54 13.82 -5.20
C ALA A 101 -3.06 13.09 -3.96
N GLY A 102 -3.90 12.08 -4.18
CA GLY A 102 -4.48 11.29 -3.10
C GLY A 102 -5.95 10.97 -3.31
N PRO A 103 -6.48 10.05 -2.50
CA PRO A 103 -7.85 9.62 -2.60
C PRO A 103 -8.83 10.79 -2.35
N PRO A 104 -9.90 10.94 -3.15
CA PRO A 104 -10.89 12.00 -2.95
C PRO A 104 -11.69 11.78 -1.65
N PRO A 105 -12.38 12.82 -1.14
CA PRO A 105 -13.32 12.66 -0.04
C PRO A 105 -14.32 11.52 -0.33
N GLY A 106 -14.48 10.58 0.61
CA GLY A 106 -15.35 9.41 0.46
C GLY A 106 -14.70 8.17 -0.17
N TYR A 107 -13.41 8.21 -0.52
CA TYR A 107 -12.64 7.02 -0.90
C TYR A 107 -12.50 6.02 0.26
N GLY A 108 -12.32 4.75 -0.09
CA GLY A 108 -12.03 3.69 0.86
C GLY A 108 -13.21 2.75 1.11
N ALA A 109 -14.38 3.01 0.52
CA ALA A 109 -15.48 2.05 0.48
C ALA A 109 -15.12 0.83 -0.39
N PHE A 110 -15.72 -0.31 -0.09
CA PHE A 110 -15.57 -1.57 -0.81
C PHE A 110 -16.82 -2.44 -0.58
N ASP A 111 -17.09 -3.39 -1.48
CA ASP A 111 -18.14 -4.39 -1.34
C ASP A 111 -17.65 -5.84 -1.56
N THR A 112 -16.36 -6.03 -1.83
CA THR A 112 -15.70 -7.34 -1.89
C THR A 112 -15.14 -7.75 -0.53
N GLN A 113 -15.58 -8.89 0.00
CA GLN A 113 -15.06 -9.50 1.22
C GLN A 113 -13.77 -10.28 0.97
N ILE A 114 -12.87 -10.27 1.96
CA ILE A 114 -11.63 -11.05 1.96
C ILE A 114 -11.76 -12.18 3.00
N LEU A 115 -11.64 -13.41 2.52
CA LEU A 115 -11.39 -14.60 3.32
C LEU A 115 -9.88 -14.82 3.31
N ALA A 116 -9.23 -14.65 4.46
CA ALA A 116 -7.80 -14.88 4.59
C ALA A 116 -7.56 -16.25 5.20
N GLU A 117 -6.90 -17.12 4.44
CA GLU A 117 -6.70 -18.51 4.81
C GLU A 117 -5.45 -18.71 5.67
N ILE A 118 -5.64 -19.28 6.85
CA ILE A 118 -4.56 -19.87 7.64
C ILE A 118 -4.33 -21.28 7.11
N ASN A 119 -3.36 -21.40 6.21
CA ASN A 119 -2.98 -22.67 5.59
C ASN A 119 -2.39 -23.64 6.62
N HIS A 120 -2.65 -24.94 6.46
CA HIS A 120 -2.13 -25.98 7.34
C HIS A 120 -2.40 -25.68 8.83
N ALA A 121 -3.60 -25.17 9.14
CA ALA A 121 -4.00 -24.83 10.50
C ALA A 121 -3.79 -25.98 11.52
N PRO A 122 -3.99 -27.27 11.18
CA PRO A 122 -3.73 -28.38 12.10
C PRO A 122 -2.27 -28.48 12.58
N GLN A 123 -1.31 -27.97 11.80
CA GLN A 123 0.11 -28.01 12.12
C GLN A 123 0.56 -26.86 13.01
N LYS A 124 -0.30 -25.85 13.19
CA LYS A 124 -0.02 -24.65 13.97
C LYS A 124 -0.55 -24.81 15.39
N GLY A 125 0.22 -24.36 16.37
CA GLY A 125 -0.29 -24.19 17.73
C GLY A 125 -1.35 -23.09 17.79
N LEU A 126 -2.32 -23.19 18.70
CA LEU A 126 -3.43 -22.24 18.84
C LEU A 126 -2.97 -20.77 18.91
N ALA A 127 -1.87 -20.50 19.63
CA ALA A 127 -1.30 -19.16 19.74
C ALA A 127 -0.83 -18.59 18.38
N ALA A 128 -0.29 -19.44 17.50
CA ALA A 128 0.13 -19.06 16.17
C ALA A 128 -1.08 -18.79 15.26
N VAL A 129 -2.11 -19.65 15.30
CA VAL A 129 -3.38 -19.43 14.59
C VAL A 129 -4.00 -18.07 14.98
N LEU A 130 -4.07 -17.76 16.28
CA LEU A 130 -4.62 -16.49 16.74
C LEU A 130 -3.74 -15.28 16.35
N ALA A 131 -2.41 -15.43 16.35
CA ALA A 131 -1.51 -14.37 15.93
C ALA A 131 -1.68 -14.04 14.43
N GLU A 132 -1.81 -15.07 13.60
CA GLU A 132 -2.02 -14.94 12.16
C GLU A 132 -3.41 -14.38 11.84
N ALA A 133 -4.45 -14.83 12.55
CA ALA A 133 -5.79 -14.25 12.44
C ALA A 133 -5.82 -12.74 12.78
N ARG A 134 -5.11 -12.32 13.84
CA ARG A 134 -4.97 -10.90 14.18
C ARG A 134 -4.26 -10.12 13.07
N HIS A 135 -3.15 -10.65 12.57
CA HIS A 135 -2.43 -10.06 11.44
C HIS A 135 -3.32 -9.91 10.20
N TYR A 136 -4.13 -10.92 9.86
CA TYR A 136 -5.06 -10.85 8.73
C TYR A 136 -6.18 -9.83 8.94
N ARG A 137 -6.77 -9.74 10.13
CA ARG A 137 -7.74 -8.68 10.44
C ARG A 137 -7.12 -7.28 10.33
N ASP A 138 -5.92 -7.09 10.87
CA ASP A 138 -5.20 -5.81 10.79
C ASP A 138 -4.81 -5.48 9.32
N SER A 139 -4.62 -6.52 8.51
CA SER A 139 -4.38 -6.42 7.06
C SER A 139 -5.67 -6.16 6.25
N GLY A 140 -6.85 -6.35 6.83
CA GLY A 140 -8.14 -6.04 6.21
C GLY A 140 -9.02 -7.25 5.86
N ALA A 141 -8.69 -8.45 6.33
CA ALA A 141 -9.54 -9.63 6.18
C ALA A 141 -10.88 -9.47 6.92
N ASP A 142 -11.97 -9.93 6.29
CA ASP A 142 -13.32 -9.91 6.86
C ASP A 142 -13.68 -11.24 7.53
N VAL A 143 -13.09 -12.33 7.06
CA VAL A 143 -13.31 -13.70 7.53
C VAL A 143 -11.95 -14.40 7.59
N ILE A 144 -11.72 -15.18 8.65
CA ILE A 144 -10.57 -16.06 8.77
C ILE A 144 -10.99 -17.45 8.31
N ASP A 145 -10.31 -17.96 7.29
CA ASP A 145 -10.52 -19.30 6.78
C ASP A 145 -9.46 -20.25 7.38
N LEU A 146 -9.89 -21.42 7.85
CA LEU A 146 -9.01 -22.43 8.43
C LEU A 146 -8.81 -23.56 7.42
N GLY A 147 -7.64 -23.60 6.78
CA GLY A 147 -7.26 -24.65 5.85
C GLY A 147 -6.82 -25.91 6.59
N CYS A 148 -7.60 -27.00 6.45
CA CYS A 148 -7.27 -28.31 6.98
C CYS A 148 -6.32 -29.10 6.06
N ASP A 149 -5.61 -30.08 6.64
CA ASP A 149 -4.71 -30.93 5.88
C ASP A 149 -5.48 -32.09 5.21
N PRO A 150 -5.25 -32.38 3.93
CA PRO A 150 -5.83 -33.55 3.28
C PRO A 150 -5.42 -34.86 3.98
N GLY A 151 -6.38 -35.74 4.21
CA GLY A 151 -6.14 -37.13 4.62
C GLY A 151 -5.98 -37.39 6.12
N ALA A 152 -6.09 -36.37 6.98
CA ALA A 152 -6.11 -36.53 8.43
C ALA A 152 -7.18 -35.66 9.08
N THR A 153 -7.92 -36.21 10.04
CA THR A 153 -8.95 -35.49 10.80
C THR A 153 -8.34 -34.67 11.94
N TRP A 154 -8.50 -33.34 11.90
CA TRP A 154 -8.06 -32.39 12.90
C TRP A 154 -9.02 -32.33 14.09
N ALA A 155 -8.72 -33.11 15.13
CA ALA A 155 -9.50 -33.11 16.37
C ALA A 155 -9.59 -31.74 17.08
N GLY A 156 -8.62 -30.84 16.83
CA GLY A 156 -8.53 -29.52 17.46
C GLY A 156 -9.34 -28.41 16.77
N VAL A 157 -10.02 -28.70 15.65
CA VAL A 157 -10.72 -27.67 14.85
C VAL A 157 -11.73 -26.88 15.68
N GLY A 158 -12.55 -27.57 16.49
CA GLY A 158 -13.57 -26.93 17.31
C GLY A 158 -12.99 -25.98 18.37
N ASP A 159 -11.84 -26.32 18.96
CA ASP A 159 -11.15 -25.46 19.93
C ASP A 159 -10.59 -24.19 19.26
N SER A 160 -9.99 -24.34 18.09
CA SER A 160 -9.48 -23.21 17.30
C SER A 160 -10.60 -22.27 16.86
N VAL A 161 -11.71 -22.81 16.36
CA VAL A 161 -12.88 -22.01 15.98
C VAL A 161 -13.45 -21.29 17.20
N ARG A 162 -13.63 -21.96 18.34
CA ARG A 162 -14.12 -21.31 19.58
C ARG A 162 -13.22 -20.17 20.02
N ALA A 163 -11.90 -20.36 19.99
CA ALA A 163 -10.94 -19.33 20.36
C ALA A 163 -11.00 -18.12 19.42
N LEU A 164 -11.10 -18.35 18.10
CA LEU A 164 -11.28 -17.28 17.12
C LEU A 164 -12.61 -16.52 17.33
N ARG A 165 -13.71 -17.24 17.53
CA ARG A 165 -15.01 -16.62 17.82
C ARG A 165 -14.98 -15.79 19.11
N ALA A 166 -14.26 -16.24 20.14
CA ALA A 166 -14.09 -15.51 21.39
C ALA A 166 -13.34 -14.18 21.22
N GLU A 167 -12.46 -14.06 20.23
CA GLU A 167 -11.79 -12.81 19.84
C GLU A 167 -12.59 -11.97 18.81
N GLY A 168 -13.81 -12.39 18.48
CA GLY A 168 -14.73 -11.67 17.58
C GLY A 168 -14.47 -11.90 16.09
N PHE A 169 -13.69 -12.91 15.71
CA PHE A 169 -13.47 -13.24 14.29
C PHE A 169 -14.70 -13.92 13.69
N ARG A 170 -14.95 -13.64 12.40
CA ARG A 170 -15.80 -14.49 11.55
C ARG A 170 -14.95 -15.62 11.01
N VAL A 171 -15.49 -16.84 11.01
CA VAL A 171 -14.67 -18.05 10.76
C VAL A 171 -15.30 -18.90 9.67
N SER A 172 -14.46 -19.27 8.72
CA SER A 172 -14.72 -20.24 7.67
C SER A 172 -13.86 -21.48 7.89
N ILE A 173 -14.32 -22.64 7.44
CA ILE A 173 -13.58 -23.90 7.49
C ILE A 173 -13.40 -24.43 6.08
N ASP A 174 -12.15 -24.71 5.68
CA ASP A 174 -11.83 -25.37 4.41
C ASP A 174 -11.45 -26.83 4.68
N SER A 175 -12.44 -27.71 4.52
CA SER A 175 -12.30 -29.15 4.70
C SER A 175 -13.39 -29.94 3.98
N PHE A 176 -12.99 -31.10 3.45
CA PHE A 176 -13.91 -32.12 2.93
C PHE A 176 -14.27 -33.19 3.97
N ASP A 177 -13.66 -33.19 5.16
CA ASP A 177 -13.97 -34.15 6.22
C ASP A 177 -15.23 -33.71 7.00
N PRO A 178 -16.34 -34.45 6.94
CA PRO A 178 -17.57 -34.08 7.61
C PRO A 178 -17.44 -34.00 9.14
N VAL A 179 -16.50 -34.75 9.74
CA VAL A 179 -16.26 -34.69 11.20
C VAL A 179 -15.66 -33.33 11.58
N GLU A 180 -14.71 -32.84 10.78
CA GLU A 180 -14.10 -31.53 11.01
C GLU A 180 -15.10 -30.40 10.80
N VAL A 181 -15.86 -30.47 9.71
CA VAL A 181 -16.88 -29.46 9.38
C VAL A 181 -17.96 -29.41 10.47
N GLU A 182 -18.50 -30.56 10.90
CA GLU A 182 -19.51 -30.59 11.97
C GLU A 182 -18.97 -30.01 13.29
N ALA A 183 -17.72 -30.32 13.65
CA ALA A 183 -17.07 -29.76 14.84
C ALA A 183 -16.83 -28.25 14.74
N ALA A 184 -16.44 -27.76 13.55
CA ALA A 184 -16.25 -26.34 13.28
C ALA A 184 -17.57 -25.56 13.33
N LEU A 185 -18.63 -26.08 12.68
CA LEU A 185 -19.96 -25.48 12.70
C LEU A 185 -20.55 -25.44 14.11
N ALA A 186 -20.42 -26.53 14.88
CA ALA A 186 -20.84 -26.56 16.28
C ALA A 186 -20.07 -25.55 17.16
N ALA A 187 -18.83 -25.22 16.78
CA ALA A 187 -18.01 -24.21 17.43
C ALA A 187 -18.27 -22.76 16.95
N GLY A 188 -19.08 -22.58 15.91
CA GLY A 188 -19.51 -21.26 15.42
C GLY A 188 -18.86 -20.80 14.11
N ALA A 189 -18.26 -21.70 13.33
CA ALA A 189 -17.94 -21.40 11.94
C ALA A 189 -19.23 -21.10 11.15
N GLU A 190 -19.16 -20.15 10.22
CA GLU A 190 -20.33 -19.64 9.49
C GLU A 190 -20.29 -19.95 7.98
N LEU A 191 -19.15 -20.40 7.46
CA LEU A 191 -18.94 -20.72 6.06
C LEU A 191 -18.12 -22.03 5.94
N VAL A 192 -18.47 -22.86 4.96
CA VAL A 192 -17.76 -24.12 4.63
C VAL A 192 -17.25 -24.09 3.20
N LEU A 193 -15.95 -24.34 3.04
CA LEU A 193 -15.27 -24.60 1.78
C LEU A 193 -14.90 -26.09 1.75
N SER A 194 -15.22 -26.87 0.72
CA SER A 194 -16.12 -26.58 -0.39
C SER A 194 -17.10 -27.75 -0.60
N VAL A 195 -18.23 -27.47 -1.27
CA VAL A 195 -19.26 -28.46 -1.60
C VAL A 195 -19.32 -28.68 -3.10
N ASN A 196 -19.27 -29.94 -3.53
CA ASN A 196 -19.48 -30.37 -4.91
C ASN A 196 -20.33 -31.66 -4.94
N GLY A 197 -20.42 -32.33 -6.08
CA GLY A 197 -21.25 -33.53 -6.24
C GLY A 197 -20.86 -34.70 -5.32
N THR A 198 -19.64 -34.72 -4.79
CA THR A 198 -19.14 -35.83 -3.94
C THR A 198 -19.58 -35.72 -2.49
N ASN A 199 -19.84 -34.50 -1.98
CA ASN A 199 -20.18 -34.25 -0.57
C ASN A 199 -21.49 -33.46 -0.38
N LEU A 200 -22.27 -33.29 -1.45
CA LEU A 200 -23.51 -32.50 -1.47
C LEU A 200 -24.53 -32.88 -0.38
N GLU A 201 -24.71 -34.18 -0.11
CA GLU A 201 -25.63 -34.64 0.94
C GLU A 201 -25.21 -34.18 2.35
N HIS A 202 -23.91 -33.98 2.59
CA HIS A 202 -23.44 -33.42 3.85
C HIS A 202 -23.91 -31.96 4.01
N ALA A 203 -23.92 -31.17 2.94
CA ALA A 203 -24.40 -29.79 2.98
C ALA A 203 -25.86 -29.69 3.41
N ARG A 204 -26.71 -30.62 2.95
CA ARG A 204 -28.10 -30.73 3.42
C ARG A 204 -28.15 -31.01 4.92
N ARG A 205 -27.41 -32.02 5.40
CA ARG A 205 -27.37 -32.38 6.82
C ARG A 205 -26.86 -31.21 7.67
N TRP A 206 -25.82 -30.51 7.24
CA TRP A 206 -25.29 -29.34 7.94
C TRP A 206 -26.34 -28.23 8.02
N HIS A 207 -27.05 -27.94 6.93
CA HIS A 207 -28.11 -26.93 6.95
C HIS A 207 -29.26 -27.28 7.92
N GLU A 208 -29.64 -28.56 8.00
CA GLU A 208 -30.67 -29.03 8.95
C GLU A 208 -30.25 -28.82 10.42
N HIS A 209 -28.96 -28.99 10.74
CA HIS A 209 -28.43 -28.82 12.11
C HIS A 209 -27.99 -27.37 12.41
N PHE A 210 -27.57 -26.64 11.38
CA PHE A 210 -27.01 -25.28 11.45
C PHE A 210 -27.69 -24.40 10.38
N PRO A 211 -28.94 -23.94 10.58
CA PRO A 211 -29.73 -23.26 9.54
C PRO A 211 -29.11 -21.99 8.94
N GLY A 212 -28.12 -21.39 9.62
CA GLY A 212 -27.41 -20.20 9.16
C GLY A 212 -26.13 -20.47 8.37
N VAL A 213 -25.73 -21.73 8.20
CA VAL A 213 -24.50 -22.08 7.49
C VAL A 213 -24.58 -21.66 6.02
N GLU A 214 -23.49 -21.10 5.53
CA GLU A 214 -23.26 -20.86 4.12
C GLU A 214 -22.22 -21.87 3.59
N VAL A 215 -22.34 -22.28 2.34
CA VAL A 215 -21.35 -23.16 1.68
C VAL A 215 -20.82 -22.54 0.39
N VAL A 216 -19.58 -22.88 0.01
CA VAL A 216 -19.03 -22.55 -1.31
C VAL A 216 -19.22 -23.73 -2.23
N ALA A 217 -20.02 -23.55 -3.28
CA ALA A 217 -20.24 -24.56 -4.32
C ALA A 217 -19.12 -24.49 -5.35
N THR A 218 -18.46 -25.63 -5.59
CA THR A 218 -17.39 -25.79 -6.58
C THR A 218 -17.78 -26.84 -7.63
N PRO A 219 -17.18 -26.81 -8.84
CA PRO A 219 -17.36 -27.88 -9.80
C PRO A 219 -16.64 -29.17 -9.35
N ASP A 220 -17.09 -30.32 -9.86
CA ASP A 220 -16.48 -31.62 -9.60
C ASP A 220 -15.05 -31.70 -10.18
N THR A 221 -14.80 -30.97 -11.28
CA THR A 221 -13.46 -30.71 -11.83
C THR A 221 -13.39 -29.26 -12.33
N PRO A 222 -12.22 -28.60 -12.37
CA PRO A 222 -12.13 -27.18 -12.75
C PRO A 222 -12.78 -26.82 -14.09
N ALA A 223 -12.78 -27.75 -15.06
CA ALA A 223 -13.37 -27.52 -16.38
C ALA A 223 -14.88 -27.86 -16.47
N ASP A 224 -15.44 -28.60 -15.51
CA ASP A 224 -16.83 -29.06 -15.54
C ASP A 224 -17.78 -28.02 -14.93
N PHE A 225 -18.05 -26.94 -15.67
CA PHE A 225 -18.99 -25.92 -15.24
C PHE A 225 -20.42 -26.45 -15.05
N ASP A 226 -20.82 -27.48 -15.79
CA ASP A 226 -22.17 -28.05 -15.69
C ASP A 226 -22.37 -28.76 -14.35
N SER A 227 -21.33 -29.34 -13.75
CA SER A 227 -21.38 -29.88 -12.38
C SER A 227 -21.66 -28.82 -11.33
N LEU A 228 -21.05 -27.63 -11.45
CA LEU A 228 -21.31 -26.51 -10.56
C LEU A 228 -22.78 -26.06 -10.65
N GLU A 229 -23.34 -26.00 -11.87
CA GLU A 229 -24.75 -25.67 -12.08
C GLU A 229 -25.69 -26.69 -11.42
N ARG A 230 -25.40 -27.99 -11.53
CA ARG A 230 -26.17 -29.04 -10.85
C ARG A 230 -26.10 -28.90 -9.33
N THR A 231 -24.90 -28.70 -8.77
CA THR A 231 -24.68 -28.50 -7.34
C THR A 231 -25.44 -27.26 -6.83
N ALA A 232 -25.32 -26.13 -7.52
CA ALA A 232 -26.00 -24.89 -7.16
C ALA A 232 -27.54 -25.01 -7.21
N ALA A 233 -28.07 -25.67 -8.24
CA ALA A 233 -29.51 -25.92 -8.35
C ALA A 233 -30.02 -26.78 -7.18
N GLN A 234 -29.27 -27.81 -6.78
CA GLN A 234 -29.66 -28.67 -5.67
C GLN A 234 -29.60 -27.96 -4.32
N LEU A 235 -28.53 -27.19 -4.06
CA LEU A 235 -28.42 -26.36 -2.85
C LEU A 235 -29.57 -25.34 -2.76
N SER A 236 -29.91 -24.71 -3.89
CA SER A 236 -31.06 -23.79 -4.00
C SER A 236 -32.38 -24.50 -3.67
N ALA A 237 -32.59 -25.70 -4.20
CA ALA A 237 -33.81 -26.49 -3.96
C ALA A 237 -33.97 -26.87 -2.48
N TRP A 238 -32.86 -27.06 -1.76
CA TRP A 238 -32.85 -27.31 -0.32
C TRP A 238 -32.89 -26.06 0.55
N GLY A 239 -32.79 -24.87 -0.05
CA GLY A 239 -32.72 -23.60 0.68
C GLY A 239 -31.38 -23.36 1.38
N VAL A 240 -30.33 -24.13 1.05
CA VAL A 240 -28.99 -23.93 1.62
C VAL A 240 -28.39 -22.65 1.04
N LYS A 241 -27.97 -21.73 1.93
CA LYS A 241 -27.27 -20.51 1.52
C LYS A 241 -25.93 -20.88 0.90
N HIS A 242 -25.64 -20.37 -0.28
CA HIS A 242 -24.42 -20.72 -0.99
C HIS A 242 -23.89 -19.57 -1.85
N ARG A 243 -22.59 -19.64 -2.13
CA ARG A 243 -21.90 -18.85 -3.16
C ARG A 243 -21.21 -19.77 -4.15
N LEU A 244 -20.99 -19.31 -5.36
CA LEU A 244 -20.37 -20.10 -6.43
C LEU A 244 -18.88 -19.80 -6.53
N ASP A 245 -18.06 -20.83 -6.72
CA ASP A 245 -16.66 -20.69 -7.13
C ASP A 245 -16.37 -21.59 -8.35
N PRO A 246 -16.37 -21.01 -9.58
CA PRO A 246 -15.96 -21.68 -10.82
C PRO A 246 -14.48 -22.10 -10.91
N ILE A 247 -13.67 -21.83 -9.88
CA ILE A 247 -12.24 -22.12 -9.76
C ILE A 247 -11.38 -21.37 -10.77
N LEU A 248 -10.60 -20.41 -10.27
CA LEU A 248 -9.55 -19.72 -11.02
C LEU A 248 -8.34 -20.66 -11.20
N GLU A 249 -7.87 -20.85 -12.43
CA GLU A 249 -6.77 -21.77 -12.73
C GLU A 249 -5.43 -21.05 -12.94
N PRO A 250 -4.28 -21.69 -12.63
CA PRO A 250 -2.96 -21.11 -12.88
C PRO A 250 -2.67 -20.83 -14.36
N ILE A 251 -1.70 -19.95 -14.61
CA ILE A 251 -1.18 -19.68 -15.96
C ILE A 251 -0.56 -20.98 -16.51
N GLY A 252 -0.94 -21.34 -17.74
CA GLY A 252 -0.51 -22.58 -18.38
C GLY A 252 -1.46 -23.77 -18.14
N PHE A 253 -2.39 -23.67 -17.20
CA PHE A 253 -3.33 -24.75 -16.86
C PHE A 253 -4.79 -24.45 -17.22
N GLY A 254 -5.10 -23.23 -17.69
CA GLY A 254 -6.46 -22.85 -18.04
C GLY A 254 -6.88 -21.44 -17.63
N PHE A 255 -5.98 -20.63 -17.05
CA PHE A 255 -6.25 -19.28 -16.56
C PHE A 255 -7.25 -18.45 -17.39
N ALA A 256 -7.01 -18.27 -18.69
CA ALA A 256 -7.91 -17.47 -19.53
C ALA A 256 -9.32 -18.07 -19.64
N ALA A 257 -9.43 -19.41 -19.77
CA ALA A 257 -10.71 -20.09 -19.80
C ALA A 257 -11.43 -19.98 -18.44
N SER A 258 -10.67 -20.03 -17.34
CA SER A 258 -11.21 -19.87 -15.98
C SER A 258 -11.83 -18.51 -15.74
N LEU A 259 -11.23 -17.42 -16.22
CA LEU A 259 -11.86 -16.10 -16.21
C LEU A 259 -13.17 -16.09 -17.01
N GLY A 260 -13.20 -16.77 -18.16
CA GLY A 260 -14.42 -16.96 -18.94
C GLY A 260 -15.54 -17.66 -18.15
N ARG A 261 -15.20 -18.65 -17.31
CA ARG A 261 -16.18 -19.34 -16.45
C ARG A 261 -16.77 -18.42 -15.39
N TYR A 262 -16.02 -17.47 -14.84
CA TYR A 262 -16.56 -16.47 -13.92
C TYR A 262 -17.56 -15.53 -14.61
N LEU A 263 -17.28 -15.09 -15.84
CA LEU A 263 -18.21 -14.28 -16.61
C LEU A 263 -19.49 -15.06 -16.94
N GLU A 264 -19.34 -16.34 -17.30
CA GLU A 264 -20.46 -17.23 -17.58
C GLU A 264 -21.32 -17.47 -16.31
N ALA A 265 -20.69 -17.66 -15.14
CA ALA A 265 -21.37 -17.75 -13.86
C ALA A 265 -22.21 -16.50 -13.57
N ARG A 266 -21.63 -15.30 -13.72
CA ARG A 266 -22.39 -14.05 -13.53
C ARG A 266 -23.53 -13.92 -14.53
N ARG A 267 -23.36 -14.37 -15.77
CA ARG A 267 -24.42 -14.33 -16.80
C ARG A 267 -25.57 -15.29 -16.51
N ARG A 268 -25.28 -16.53 -16.10
CA ARG A 268 -26.30 -17.55 -15.80
C ARG A 268 -26.98 -17.33 -14.45
N PHE A 269 -26.22 -16.87 -13.45
CA PHE A 269 -26.67 -16.67 -12.07
C PHE A 269 -26.48 -15.21 -11.63
N PRO A 270 -27.24 -14.26 -12.22
CA PRO A 270 -27.02 -12.83 -12.00
C PRO A 270 -27.17 -12.39 -10.54
N ALA A 271 -28.00 -13.09 -9.75
CA ALA A 271 -28.24 -12.80 -8.35
C ALA A 271 -27.34 -13.59 -7.38
N ALA A 272 -26.58 -14.59 -7.85
CA ALA A 272 -25.75 -15.41 -6.97
C ALA A 272 -24.55 -14.61 -6.43
N GLU A 273 -24.20 -14.89 -5.17
CA GLU A 273 -22.88 -14.53 -4.65
C GLU A 273 -21.83 -15.42 -5.30
N VAL A 274 -20.70 -14.82 -5.66
CA VAL A 274 -19.60 -15.51 -6.33
C VAL A 274 -18.33 -15.22 -5.54
N MET A 275 -17.52 -16.25 -5.36
CA MET A 275 -16.21 -16.20 -4.74
C MET A 275 -15.12 -16.53 -5.76
N MET A 276 -13.95 -15.88 -5.64
CA MET A 276 -12.75 -16.24 -6.39
C MET A 276 -11.57 -16.53 -5.44
N GLY A 277 -10.99 -17.72 -5.52
CA GLY A 277 -9.67 -17.99 -4.94
C GLY A 277 -8.56 -17.41 -5.81
N VAL A 278 -7.82 -16.42 -5.30
CA VAL A 278 -6.75 -15.73 -6.06
C VAL A 278 -5.36 -16.33 -5.84
N GLY A 279 -5.20 -17.20 -4.83
CA GLY A 279 -3.93 -17.88 -4.48
C GLY A 279 -3.24 -18.56 -5.66
N ASN A 280 -4.03 -19.21 -6.54
CA ASN A 280 -3.55 -19.89 -7.74
C ASN A 280 -2.77 -18.99 -8.71
N LEU A 281 -2.90 -17.66 -8.61
CA LEU A 281 -2.17 -16.70 -9.42
C LEU A 281 -1.09 -15.99 -8.62
N THR A 282 -1.43 -15.53 -7.41
CA THR A 282 -0.46 -14.81 -6.56
C THR A 282 0.69 -15.69 -6.10
N GLU A 283 0.46 -17.00 -5.95
CA GLU A 283 1.47 -17.94 -5.44
C GLU A 283 2.22 -18.71 -6.52
N LEU A 284 1.56 -18.93 -7.67
CA LEU A 284 2.09 -19.75 -8.76
C LEU A 284 2.54 -18.93 -9.98
N THR A 285 2.84 -17.65 -9.75
CA THR A 285 3.39 -16.74 -10.77
C THR A 285 4.59 -15.99 -10.18
N ASP A 286 5.73 -16.02 -10.87
CA ASP A 286 6.92 -15.24 -10.51
C ASP A 286 6.69 -13.73 -10.79
N ALA A 287 5.92 -13.08 -9.92
CA ALA A 287 5.62 -11.66 -9.97
C ALA A 287 5.25 -11.12 -8.58
N ASP A 288 5.56 -9.84 -8.32
CA ASP A 288 5.08 -9.16 -7.11
C ASP A 288 3.54 -9.13 -7.09
N THR A 289 2.97 -9.51 -5.95
CA THR A 289 1.54 -9.80 -5.81
C THR A 289 0.64 -8.57 -5.95
N ALA A 290 1.12 -7.35 -5.65
CA ALA A 290 0.28 -6.16 -5.69
C ALA A 290 -0.29 -5.85 -7.08
N GLY A 291 0.50 -6.04 -8.14
CA GLY A 291 0.04 -5.84 -9.52
C GLY A 291 -1.00 -6.88 -9.94
N VAL A 292 -0.76 -8.14 -9.57
CA VAL A 292 -1.67 -9.27 -9.82
C VAL A 292 -2.99 -9.05 -9.09
N ASN A 293 -2.93 -8.68 -7.81
CA ASN A 293 -4.07 -8.38 -6.96
C ASN A 293 -4.93 -7.24 -7.51
N VAL A 294 -4.34 -6.15 -8.03
CA VAL A 294 -5.11 -5.06 -8.64
C VAL A 294 -5.89 -5.51 -9.87
N LEU A 295 -5.27 -6.33 -10.74
CA LEU A 295 -5.95 -6.83 -11.94
C LEU A 295 -7.09 -7.79 -11.59
N LEU A 296 -6.85 -8.72 -10.65
CA LEU A 296 -7.87 -9.66 -10.19
C LEU A 296 -9.01 -8.95 -9.43
N ALA A 297 -8.69 -7.98 -8.57
CA ALA A 297 -9.69 -7.17 -7.89
C ALA A 297 -10.54 -6.36 -8.89
N GLY A 298 -9.92 -5.79 -9.93
CA GLY A 298 -10.63 -5.09 -10.99
C GLY A 298 -11.61 -5.99 -11.73
N PHE A 299 -11.15 -7.18 -12.13
CA PHE A 299 -12.00 -8.20 -12.72
C PHE A 299 -13.15 -8.60 -11.79
N CYS A 300 -12.87 -8.83 -10.50
CA CYS A 300 -13.88 -9.17 -9.51
C CYS A 300 -14.92 -8.06 -9.38
N GLN A 301 -14.50 -6.79 -9.26
CA GLN A 301 -15.41 -5.65 -9.12
C GLN A 301 -16.30 -5.47 -10.34
N GLU A 302 -15.76 -5.59 -11.55
CA GLU A 302 -16.53 -5.47 -12.80
C GLU A 302 -17.49 -6.65 -13.02
N ALA A 303 -17.08 -7.86 -12.67
CA ALA A 303 -17.91 -9.07 -12.74
C ALA A 303 -18.88 -9.23 -11.55
N GLY A 304 -18.84 -8.33 -10.56
CA GLY A 304 -19.65 -8.38 -9.35
C GLY A 304 -19.31 -9.56 -8.43
N ILE A 305 -18.07 -10.04 -8.42
CA ILE A 305 -17.56 -11.06 -7.51
C ILE A 305 -17.20 -10.38 -6.19
N ARG A 306 -17.96 -10.70 -5.14
CA ARG A 306 -17.94 -9.99 -3.85
C ARG A 306 -17.26 -10.76 -2.73
N SER A 307 -16.58 -11.86 -3.05
CA SER A 307 -15.84 -12.67 -2.09
C SER A 307 -14.53 -13.12 -2.73
N VAL A 308 -13.42 -13.00 -2.01
CA VAL A 308 -12.11 -13.46 -2.47
C VAL A 308 -11.44 -14.26 -1.37
N LEU A 309 -10.92 -15.43 -1.72
CA LEU A 309 -10.05 -16.23 -0.86
C LEU A 309 -8.59 -15.96 -1.24
N THR A 310 -7.77 -15.58 -0.27
CA THR A 310 -6.34 -15.31 -0.44
C THR A 310 -5.54 -15.74 0.79
N THR A 311 -4.22 -15.81 0.66
CA THR A 311 -3.30 -16.30 1.69
C THR A 311 -1.92 -15.67 1.55
N GLU A 312 -1.07 -15.87 2.55
CA GLU A 312 0.29 -15.33 2.65
C GLU A 312 1.34 -16.43 2.90
N VAL A 313 1.23 -17.58 2.22
CA VAL A 313 2.09 -18.76 2.48
C VAL A 313 3.53 -18.56 2.03
N ILE A 314 3.74 -17.88 0.89
CA ILE A 314 5.06 -17.77 0.26
C ILE A 314 5.68 -16.37 0.40
N PRO A 315 7.03 -16.24 0.32
CA PRO A 315 7.72 -15.01 0.67
C PRO A 315 7.30 -13.75 -0.10
N TRP A 316 6.96 -13.84 -1.39
CA TRP A 316 6.52 -12.69 -2.21
C TRP A 316 5.01 -12.41 -2.12
N ALA A 317 4.27 -13.27 -1.43
CA ALA A 317 2.84 -13.09 -1.12
C ALA A 317 2.60 -12.71 0.35
N ARG A 318 3.64 -12.44 1.14
CA ARG A 318 3.60 -12.11 2.59
C ARG A 318 2.78 -10.87 2.99
N SER A 319 2.25 -10.16 2.02
CA SER A 319 1.40 -8.98 2.22
C SER A 319 0.17 -9.00 1.31
N ALA A 320 -0.14 -10.15 0.69
CA ALA A 320 -1.21 -10.29 -0.29
C ALA A 320 -2.58 -9.91 0.28
N VAL A 321 -2.86 -10.17 1.56
CA VAL A 321 -4.12 -9.76 2.20
C VAL A 321 -4.22 -8.24 2.25
N LYS A 322 -3.16 -7.56 2.70
CA LYS A 322 -3.16 -6.10 2.77
C LYS A 322 -3.20 -5.45 1.40
N GLU A 323 -2.50 -6.02 0.43
CA GLU A 323 -2.52 -5.58 -0.96
C GLU A 323 -3.92 -5.69 -1.56
N PHE A 324 -4.61 -6.82 -1.32
CA PHE A 324 -5.97 -6.99 -1.82
C PHE A 324 -6.95 -6.03 -1.14
N ASP A 325 -6.80 -5.73 0.16
CA ASP A 325 -7.61 -4.71 0.86
C ASP A 325 -7.46 -3.31 0.24
N LEU A 326 -6.24 -2.92 -0.14
CA LEU A 326 -6.01 -1.66 -0.86
C LEU A 326 -6.57 -1.74 -2.28
N ALA A 327 -6.38 -2.87 -2.97
CA ALA A 327 -6.84 -3.08 -4.33
C ALA A 327 -8.36 -3.01 -4.45
N ARG A 328 -9.12 -3.69 -3.58
CA ARG A 328 -10.60 -3.67 -3.59
C ARG A 328 -11.16 -2.25 -3.43
N ARG A 329 -10.53 -1.41 -2.58
CA ARG A 329 -10.94 -0.01 -2.37
C ARG A 329 -10.63 0.85 -3.59
N LEU A 330 -9.46 0.63 -4.21
CA LEU A 330 -9.05 1.29 -5.44
C LEU A 330 -10.06 1.02 -6.57
N VAL A 331 -10.36 -0.26 -6.82
CA VAL A 331 -11.20 -0.66 -7.95
C VAL A 331 -12.67 -0.38 -7.68
N TYR A 332 -13.16 -0.49 -6.43
CA TYR A 332 -14.52 -0.10 -6.06
C TYR A 332 -14.78 1.36 -6.45
N HIS A 333 -13.89 2.27 -6.05
CA HIS A 333 -14.00 3.68 -6.40
C HIS A 333 -13.90 3.89 -7.92
N ALA A 334 -12.91 3.27 -8.57
CA ALA A 334 -12.69 3.43 -10.01
C ALA A 334 -13.90 3.01 -10.85
N VAL A 335 -14.49 1.85 -10.54
CA VAL A 335 -15.66 1.30 -11.25
C VAL A 335 -16.91 2.14 -10.96
N ARG A 336 -17.16 2.47 -9.69
CA ARG A 336 -18.36 3.23 -9.27
C ARG A 336 -18.38 4.65 -9.86
N GLU A 337 -17.26 5.35 -9.78
CA GLU A 337 -17.14 6.74 -10.24
C GLU A 337 -16.74 6.85 -11.73
N LYS A 338 -16.50 5.71 -12.39
CA LYS A 338 -16.04 5.62 -13.79
C LYS A 338 -14.78 6.44 -14.06
N VAL A 339 -13.80 6.32 -13.15
CA VAL A 339 -12.50 6.96 -13.26
C VAL A 339 -11.39 5.93 -13.39
N LEU A 340 -10.25 6.34 -13.94
CA LEU A 340 -9.09 5.47 -13.99
C LEU A 340 -8.54 5.22 -12.57
N PRO A 341 -8.09 4.00 -12.24
CA PRO A 341 -7.44 3.67 -10.97
C PRO A 341 -6.00 4.22 -10.91
N LYS A 342 -5.83 5.54 -11.13
CA LYS A 342 -4.55 6.22 -11.24
C LYS A 342 -4.49 7.40 -10.28
N ARG A 343 -3.42 7.45 -9.48
CA ARG A 343 -3.20 8.48 -8.43
C ARG A 343 -4.25 8.48 -7.31
N LEU A 344 -4.90 7.34 -7.09
CA LEU A 344 -5.87 7.15 -6.00
C LEU A 344 -5.25 6.39 -4.83
N GLU A 345 -4.54 5.29 -5.11
CA GLU A 345 -3.92 4.43 -4.11
C GLU A 345 -2.40 4.30 -4.35
N PRO A 346 -1.58 5.26 -3.88
CA PRO A 346 -0.12 5.19 -4.04
C PRO A 346 0.52 4.08 -3.18
N GLY A 347 -0.22 3.51 -2.21
CA GLY A 347 0.28 2.43 -1.36
C GLY A 347 0.64 1.17 -2.15
N LEU A 348 0.00 0.92 -3.28
CA LEU A 348 0.28 -0.25 -4.13
C LEU A 348 1.46 -0.06 -5.10
N VAL A 349 2.05 1.15 -5.16
CA VAL A 349 3.24 1.42 -5.96
C VAL A 349 4.48 1.28 -5.07
N MET A 350 5.02 0.06 -4.98
CA MET A 350 6.04 -0.29 -3.99
C MET A 350 7.47 -0.27 -4.54
N LEU A 351 7.70 -0.88 -5.70
CA LEU A 351 9.04 -1.06 -6.26
C LEU A 351 9.67 0.25 -6.72
N ARG A 352 8.97 1.01 -7.57
CA ARG A 352 9.44 2.30 -8.14
C ARG A 352 8.70 3.47 -7.54
N ASP A 353 9.24 4.67 -7.66
CA ASP A 353 8.46 5.87 -7.34
C ASP A 353 7.67 6.33 -8.57
N PRO A 354 6.44 6.87 -8.40
CA PRO A 354 5.64 7.35 -9.52
C PRO A 354 6.29 8.54 -10.24
N LYS A 355 7.20 9.24 -9.54
CA LYS A 355 7.98 10.34 -10.08
C LYS A 355 9.30 10.43 -9.33
N VAL A 356 10.40 10.45 -10.06
CA VAL A 356 11.75 10.72 -9.54
C VAL A 356 12.11 12.14 -9.96
N TYR A 357 12.60 12.92 -9.01
CA TYR A 357 12.99 14.31 -9.23
C TYR A 357 14.51 14.42 -9.22
N GLU A 358 15.05 15.06 -10.25
CA GLU A 358 16.47 15.41 -10.33
C GLU A 358 16.64 16.93 -10.22
N GLN A 359 17.71 17.38 -9.57
CA GLN A 359 18.12 18.78 -9.52
C GLN A 359 18.86 19.20 -10.79
N GLY A 360 19.71 18.32 -11.32
CA GLY A 360 20.57 18.63 -12.47
C GLY A 360 21.98 19.04 -12.04
N GLU A 361 22.95 18.78 -12.91
CA GLU A 361 24.37 19.02 -12.64
C GLU A 361 24.68 20.48 -12.28
N ALA A 362 24.12 21.43 -13.03
CA ALA A 362 24.30 22.87 -12.76
C ALA A 362 23.76 23.29 -11.39
N ALA A 363 22.62 22.72 -10.96
CA ALA A 363 22.03 23.03 -9.67
C ALA A 363 22.86 22.44 -8.51
N LEU A 364 23.38 21.21 -8.66
CA LEU A 364 24.26 20.61 -7.66
C LEU A 364 25.61 21.35 -7.57
N ALA A 365 26.17 21.78 -8.70
CA ALA A 365 27.40 22.59 -8.71
C ALA A 365 27.18 23.96 -8.04
N GLU A 366 26.06 24.63 -8.31
CA GLU A 366 25.69 25.87 -7.62
C GLU A 366 25.54 25.65 -6.11
N LEU A 367 24.90 24.54 -5.71
CA LEU A 367 24.73 24.17 -4.31
C LEU A 367 26.08 23.95 -3.63
N ALA A 368 26.96 23.14 -4.25
CA ALA A 368 28.31 22.88 -3.74
C ALA A 368 29.11 24.17 -3.52
N ALA A 369 29.01 25.15 -4.43
CA ALA A 369 29.70 26.43 -4.32
C ALA A 369 29.19 27.33 -3.18
N ARG A 370 27.95 27.13 -2.71
CA ARG A 370 27.32 27.97 -1.67
C ARG A 370 27.38 27.36 -0.27
N VAL A 371 27.55 26.04 -0.17
CA VAL A 371 27.67 25.35 1.12
C VAL A 371 29.03 25.70 1.74
N THR A 372 29.03 26.01 3.03
CA THR A 372 30.25 26.41 3.78
C THR A 372 30.43 25.62 5.07
N ASP A 373 29.40 24.88 5.51
CA ASP A 373 29.45 24.06 6.72
C ASP A 373 30.01 22.66 6.44
N LYS A 374 30.42 21.97 7.50
CA LYS A 374 31.04 20.65 7.42
C LYS A 374 30.05 19.49 7.22
N ASN A 375 28.74 19.75 7.24
CA ASN A 375 27.76 18.66 7.15
C ASN A 375 27.73 18.09 5.73
N TYR A 376 27.83 16.77 5.63
CA TYR A 376 27.72 16.08 4.36
C TYR A 376 26.27 16.05 3.88
N ARG A 377 26.10 16.38 2.62
CA ARG A 377 24.85 16.30 1.89
C ARG A 377 25.00 15.27 0.79
N VAL A 378 24.09 14.31 0.76
CA VAL A 378 24.07 13.24 -0.22
C VAL A 378 22.92 13.47 -1.20
N PHE A 379 23.17 13.27 -2.48
CA PHE A 379 22.16 13.23 -3.53
C PHE A 379 22.39 12.00 -4.41
N ALA A 380 21.32 11.50 -5.04
CA ALA A 380 21.36 10.34 -5.91
C ALA A 380 20.53 10.64 -7.16
N GLU A 381 21.19 10.83 -8.30
CA GLU A 381 20.55 11.14 -9.58
C GLU A 381 21.48 10.79 -10.75
N ARG A 382 20.93 10.55 -11.95
CA ARG A 382 21.70 10.24 -13.16
C ARG A 382 22.71 9.08 -13.02
N GLY A 383 22.41 8.10 -12.16
CA GLY A 383 23.27 6.93 -11.94
C GLY A 383 24.50 7.22 -11.07
N GLU A 384 24.59 8.39 -10.46
CA GLU A 384 25.69 8.78 -9.58
C GLU A 384 25.20 9.16 -8.18
N ILE A 385 26.02 8.83 -7.18
CA ILE A 385 25.95 9.40 -5.84
C ILE A 385 26.77 10.68 -5.86
N HIS A 386 26.20 11.75 -5.32
CA HIS A 386 26.83 13.05 -5.18
C HIS A 386 26.96 13.37 -3.69
N VAL A 387 28.16 13.72 -3.24
CA VAL A 387 28.46 14.05 -1.85
C VAL A 387 29.11 15.40 -1.80
N LEU A 388 28.53 16.33 -1.05
CA LEU A 388 29.07 17.68 -0.92
C LEU A 388 28.99 18.21 0.51
N ASN A 389 29.98 19.02 0.87
CA ASN A 389 29.98 19.87 2.06
C ASN A 389 30.73 21.19 1.72
N GLY A 390 31.13 21.96 2.73
CA GLY A 390 31.85 23.22 2.53
C GLY A 390 33.28 23.12 2.00
N SER A 391 33.85 21.92 1.91
CA SER A 391 35.23 21.69 1.46
C SER A 391 35.35 20.72 0.28
N VAL A 392 34.37 19.84 0.06
CA VAL A 392 34.42 18.80 -0.98
C VAL A 392 33.13 18.75 -1.79
N TYR A 393 33.27 18.40 -3.07
CA TYR A 393 32.18 17.92 -3.91
C TYR A 393 32.69 16.73 -4.72
N LEU A 394 32.21 15.54 -4.38
CA LEU A 394 32.60 14.26 -4.96
C LEU A 394 31.39 13.59 -5.60
N ARG A 395 31.62 12.81 -6.66
CA ARG A 395 30.58 12.01 -7.30
C ARG A 395 31.13 10.73 -7.93
N GLY A 396 30.26 9.76 -8.13
CA GLY A 396 30.55 8.53 -8.83
C GLY A 396 29.41 7.52 -8.74
N SER A 397 29.47 6.48 -9.56
CA SER A 397 28.48 5.40 -9.57
C SER A 397 28.74 4.33 -8.50
N ASP A 398 30.00 4.14 -8.09
CA ASP A 398 30.37 3.20 -7.03
C ASP A 398 30.45 3.94 -5.67
N PRO A 399 29.64 3.56 -4.66
CA PRO A 399 29.69 4.16 -3.33
C PRO A 399 31.06 3.98 -2.65
N PHE A 400 31.79 2.89 -2.89
CA PHE A 400 33.10 2.66 -2.28
C PHE A 400 34.15 3.61 -2.87
N ASP A 401 34.19 3.79 -4.19
CA ASP A 401 35.09 4.75 -4.83
C ASP A 401 34.82 6.19 -4.35
N VAL A 402 33.54 6.56 -4.19
CA VAL A 402 33.16 7.88 -3.66
C VAL A 402 33.63 8.01 -2.21
N PHE A 403 33.49 6.97 -1.41
CA PHE A 403 33.91 6.96 -0.01
C PHE A 403 35.44 7.01 0.15
N GLU A 404 36.21 6.29 -0.68
CA GLU A 404 37.68 6.36 -0.68
C GLU A 404 38.18 7.77 -1.02
N LYS A 405 37.59 8.40 -2.05
CA LYS A 405 37.89 9.81 -2.38
C LYS A 405 37.53 10.74 -1.24
N LEU A 406 36.43 10.46 -0.53
CA LEU A 406 36.02 11.25 0.63
C LEU A 406 37.01 11.13 1.78
N LEU A 407 37.47 9.92 2.11
CA LEU A 407 38.48 9.69 3.15
C LEU A 407 39.81 10.39 2.80
N ALA A 408 40.21 10.36 1.53
CA ALA A 408 41.41 11.06 1.07
C ALA A 408 41.26 12.60 1.20
N ALA A 409 40.06 13.13 1.01
CA ALA A 409 39.78 14.56 1.07
C ALA A 409 39.46 15.06 2.49
N ASP A 410 38.97 14.19 3.38
CA ASP A 410 38.67 14.47 4.78
C ASP A 410 39.21 13.37 5.71
N PRO A 411 40.52 13.38 6.03
CA PRO A 411 41.15 12.38 6.88
C PRO A 411 40.65 12.39 8.34
N ALA A 412 39.86 13.41 8.74
CA ALA A 412 39.32 13.54 10.09
C ALA A 412 37.92 12.90 10.25
N LEU A 413 37.39 12.27 9.19
CA LEU A 413 36.12 11.56 9.23
C LEU A 413 36.14 10.44 10.28
N ASP A 414 35.33 10.57 11.32
CA ASP A 414 35.23 9.55 12.38
C ASP A 414 34.37 8.35 11.97
N ALA A 415 34.44 7.28 12.77
CA ALA A 415 33.69 6.05 12.51
C ALA A 415 32.17 6.22 12.52
N ALA A 416 31.64 7.17 13.30
CA ALA A 416 30.21 7.41 13.39
C ALA A 416 29.68 8.08 12.11
N HIS A 417 30.39 9.08 11.60
CA HIS A 417 30.08 9.73 10.32
C HIS A 417 30.31 8.77 9.14
N ALA A 418 31.36 7.95 9.18
CA ALA A 418 31.60 6.91 8.18
C ALA A 418 30.44 5.90 8.11
N PHE A 419 29.96 5.41 9.26
CA PHE A 419 28.81 4.51 9.32
C PHE A 419 27.53 5.18 8.78
N TYR A 420 27.27 6.42 9.19
CA TYR A 420 26.12 7.19 8.72
C TYR A 420 26.13 7.37 7.20
N LEU A 421 27.27 7.78 6.62
CA LEU A 421 27.43 7.94 5.18
C LEU A 421 27.27 6.60 4.45
N GLY A 422 27.83 5.52 4.99
CA GLY A 422 27.64 4.18 4.41
C GLY A 422 26.17 3.77 4.37
N TYR A 423 25.40 4.06 5.43
CA TYR A 423 23.96 3.83 5.47
C TYR A 423 23.21 4.66 4.42
N GLU A 424 23.52 5.96 4.31
CA GLU A 424 22.90 6.84 3.31
C GLU A 424 23.30 6.47 1.88
N PHE A 425 24.54 6.03 1.63
CA PHE A 425 24.99 5.56 0.32
C PHE A 425 24.28 4.28 -0.08
N ALA A 426 24.07 3.33 0.85
CA ALA A 426 23.30 2.13 0.56
C ALA A 426 21.87 2.46 0.12
N LYS A 427 21.22 3.44 0.78
CA LYS A 427 19.89 3.95 0.37
C LYS A 427 19.95 4.65 -1.00
N ALA A 428 20.96 5.49 -1.23
CA ALA A 428 21.15 6.18 -2.51
C ALA A 428 21.34 5.20 -3.67
N VAL A 429 22.19 4.18 -3.52
CA VAL A 429 22.37 3.11 -4.52
C VAL A 429 21.05 2.38 -4.77
N THR A 430 20.36 1.97 -3.71
CA THR A 430 19.07 1.28 -3.82
C THR A 430 18.05 2.13 -4.60
N ALA A 431 18.02 3.44 -4.33
CA ALA A 431 17.15 4.38 -5.03
C ALA A 431 17.51 4.49 -6.53
N LEU A 432 18.79 4.59 -6.87
CA LEU A 432 19.25 4.61 -8.25
C LEU A 432 18.91 3.31 -8.99
N THR A 433 19.14 2.16 -8.37
CA THR A 433 18.87 0.84 -8.95
C THR A 433 17.38 0.66 -9.26
N LEU A 434 16.51 1.09 -8.35
CA LEU A 434 15.07 0.85 -8.44
C LEU A 434 14.28 2.03 -9.03
N GLY A 435 14.95 3.13 -9.40
CA GLY A 435 14.28 4.34 -9.90
C GLY A 435 13.36 4.95 -8.84
N LYS A 436 13.89 5.17 -7.64
CA LYS A 436 13.19 5.78 -6.50
C LYS A 436 13.73 7.18 -6.22
N GLY A 437 12.90 8.02 -5.60
CA GLY A 437 13.36 9.27 -5.03
C GLY A 437 14.18 9.01 -3.78
N TYR A 438 15.42 9.49 -3.77
CA TYR A 438 16.24 9.54 -2.57
C TYR A 438 16.09 10.90 -1.89
N THR A 439 15.91 10.87 -0.57
CA THR A 439 16.03 12.05 0.30
C THR A 439 16.78 11.62 1.54
N GLN A 440 17.89 12.29 1.82
CA GLN A 440 18.73 12.01 2.98
C GLN A 440 17.90 12.08 4.28
N ASP A 441 18.21 11.18 5.21
CA ASP A 441 17.50 11.02 6.50
C ASP A 441 16.01 10.64 6.39
N GLN A 442 15.56 10.21 5.22
CA GLN A 442 14.24 9.65 5.01
C GLN A 442 14.31 8.21 4.52
N ALA A 443 13.26 7.46 4.86
CA ALA A 443 13.02 6.14 4.30
C ALA A 443 12.78 6.23 2.79
N LEU A 444 13.30 5.24 2.05
CA LEU A 444 12.82 4.98 0.71
C LEU A 444 11.33 4.60 0.77
N ARG A 445 10.56 5.06 -0.22
CA ARG A 445 9.12 4.85 -0.27
C ARG A 445 8.80 3.47 -0.84
N TRP A 446 8.20 2.59 -0.06
CA TRP A 446 7.80 1.23 -0.46
C TRP A 446 6.28 1.08 -0.52
N GLY A 447 5.57 2.14 -0.92
CA GLY A 447 4.11 2.15 -0.83
C GLY A 447 3.63 1.97 0.61
N PHE A 448 2.67 1.08 0.86
CA PHE A 448 2.17 0.80 2.21
C PHE A 448 3.20 0.04 3.09
N LEU A 449 4.25 -0.55 2.50
CA LEU A 449 5.33 -1.20 3.23
C LEU A 449 6.39 -0.21 3.76
N THR A 450 6.21 1.10 3.53
CA THR A 450 7.16 2.11 4.00
C THR A 450 7.21 2.14 5.53
N VAL A 451 8.36 1.78 6.10
CA VAL A 451 8.63 1.98 7.53
C VAL A 451 9.28 3.34 7.71
N ALA A 452 8.65 4.25 8.45
CA ALA A 452 9.18 5.58 8.69
C ALA A 452 10.50 5.51 9.48
N GLU A 453 11.54 6.16 8.97
CA GLU A 453 12.79 6.35 9.69
C GLU A 453 12.60 7.37 10.83
N LYS A 454 13.09 7.04 12.02
CA LYS A 454 13.21 8.02 13.10
C LYS A 454 14.40 8.91 12.78
N SER A 455 14.14 10.17 12.44
CA SER A 455 15.18 11.17 12.26
C SER A 455 16.06 11.24 13.51
N ARG A 456 17.37 11.04 13.34
CA ARG A 456 18.36 11.06 14.44
C ARG A 456 18.98 12.45 14.66
N HIS A 457 18.27 13.51 14.25
CA HIS A 457 18.77 14.89 14.27
C HIS A 457 17.85 15.86 15.04
#